data_AF-A0AAD6BPD3-F1
#
_entry.id   AF-A0AAD6BPD3-F1
#
_cell.length_a   1.000
_cell.length_b   1.000
_cell.length_c   1.000
_cell.angle_alpha   90.00
_cell.angle_beta   90.00
_cell.angle_gamma   90.00
#
_symmetry.space_group_name_H-M   'P 1'
#
loop_
_entity.id
_entity.type
_entity.pdbx_description
1 polymer ?
#
loop_
_entity_poly.entity_id
_entity_poly.type
_entity_poly.pdbx_seq_one_letter_code
_entity_poly.pdbx_strand_id
1 'polypeptide(L)'
;MVDEVVAFLPQFVRLPRVEDLPERGDGFAWLAHHQAFRKAAGVIDSCHIQIKCPGGPDGLDHFNRKLFHSVVLQGVCDHQGHFVDICVGYPGSLHDAWILKNSPIYTRGTYPPPGYFILADGGYPCLQVVTACAIVHNICVEVGDDQPPEDAALEEDN
;
A
#
# COMPACT_ATOMS: atom_id res chain seq x y z
N MET A 1 16.72 -13.08 -14.96
CA MET A 1 16.14 -11.73 -15.03
C MET A 1 15.15 -11.45 -13.89
N VAL A 2 13.99 -12.12 -13.78
CA VAL A 2 13.05 -11.86 -12.65
C VAL A 2 13.67 -12.27 -11.31
N ASP A 3 14.28 -13.45 -11.22
CA ASP A 3 14.92 -13.93 -9.98
C ASP A 3 16.10 -13.05 -9.52
N GLU A 4 16.82 -12.44 -10.46
CA GLU A 4 17.91 -11.51 -10.16
C GLU A 4 17.36 -10.21 -9.56
N VAL A 5 16.32 -9.63 -10.16
CA VAL A 5 15.66 -8.42 -9.61
C VAL A 5 15.10 -8.69 -8.21
N VAL A 6 14.47 -9.86 -8.01
CA VAL A 6 13.98 -10.28 -6.69
C VAL A 6 15.15 -10.44 -5.69
N ALA A 7 16.31 -10.93 -6.13
CA ALA A 7 17.49 -11.04 -5.27
C ALA A 7 18.08 -9.67 -4.87
N PHE A 8 17.89 -8.63 -5.66
CA PHE A 8 18.29 -7.26 -5.33
C PHE A 8 17.28 -6.51 -4.46
N LEU A 9 16.01 -6.94 -4.42
CA LEU A 9 14.95 -6.27 -3.67
C LEU A 9 15.31 -5.99 -2.19
N PRO A 10 15.91 -6.93 -1.43
CA PRO A 10 16.27 -6.69 -0.04
C PRO A 10 17.36 -5.63 0.13
N GLN A 11 18.00 -5.16 -0.94
CA GLN A 11 18.96 -4.07 -0.87
C GLN A 11 18.28 -2.71 -0.81
N PHE A 12 17.08 -2.59 -1.39
CA PHE A 12 16.34 -1.32 -1.51
C PHE A 12 15.13 -1.24 -0.60
N VAL A 13 14.43 -2.37 -0.41
CA VAL A 13 13.23 -2.45 0.42
C VAL A 13 13.58 -3.22 1.69
N ARG A 14 13.64 -2.50 2.81
CA ARG A 14 13.93 -3.07 4.13
C ARG A 14 13.10 -2.38 5.18
N LEU A 15 12.62 -3.16 6.14
CA LEU A 15 11.98 -2.63 7.32
C LEU A 15 12.99 -1.77 8.10
N PRO A 16 12.56 -0.61 8.63
CA PRO A 16 13.43 0.20 9.47
C PRO A 16 13.84 -0.55 10.73
N ARG A 17 15.01 -0.18 11.26
CA ARG A 17 15.39 -0.58 12.61
C ARG A 17 14.61 0.27 13.60
N VAL A 18 14.46 -0.23 14.82
CA VAL A 18 13.78 0.49 15.90
C VAL A 18 14.42 1.87 16.16
N GLU A 19 15.72 1.97 15.95
CA GLU A 19 16.53 3.18 16.03
C GLU A 19 16.06 4.29 15.07
N ASP A 20 15.57 3.90 13.89
CA ASP A 20 15.20 4.81 12.80
C ASP A 20 13.74 5.31 12.95
N LEU A 21 12.93 4.68 13.80
CA LEU A 21 11.50 4.97 13.95
C LEU A 21 11.17 6.33 14.60
N PRO A 22 11.96 6.88 15.54
CA PRO A 22 11.71 8.23 16.06
C PRO A 22 11.78 9.30 14.96
N GLU A 23 12.82 9.27 14.12
CA GLU A 23 12.97 10.20 12.99
C GLU A 23 11.79 10.07 12.01
N ARG A 24 11.40 8.84 11.68
CA ARG A 24 10.27 8.59 10.78
C ARG A 24 8.94 9.07 11.34
N GLY A 25 8.71 8.83 12.64
CA GLY A 25 7.54 9.32 13.34
C GLY A 25 7.48 10.85 13.36
N ASP A 26 8.61 11.51 13.60
CA ASP A 26 8.71 12.98 13.53
C ASP A 26 8.39 13.48 12.10
N GLY A 27 8.87 12.79 11.07
CA GLY A 27 8.53 13.07 9.68
C GLY A 27 7.03 12.97 9.38
N PHE A 28 6.36 11.92 9.84
CA PHE A 28 4.91 11.79 9.71
C PHE A 28 4.15 12.87 10.50
N ALA A 29 4.60 13.20 11.71
CA ALA A 29 4.00 14.27 12.50
C ALA A 29 4.17 15.65 11.85
N TRP A 30 5.29 15.88 11.15
CA TRP A 30 5.52 17.09 10.38
C TRP A 30 4.57 17.17 9.18
N LEU A 31 4.46 16.11 8.38
CA LEU A 31 3.56 16.03 7.21
C LEU A 31 2.09 16.22 7.59
N ALA A 32 1.66 15.60 8.70
CA ALA A 32 0.28 15.68 9.15
C ALA A 32 -0.01 16.91 10.03
N HIS A 33 1.00 17.75 10.30
CA HIS A 33 0.93 18.87 11.23
C HIS A 33 0.34 18.51 12.61
N HIS A 34 0.55 17.27 13.08
CA HIS A 34 -0.06 16.78 14.31
C HIS A 34 0.81 15.73 15.03
N GLN A 35 0.99 15.93 16.34
CA GLN A 35 1.87 15.09 17.17
C GLN A 35 1.37 13.66 17.38
N ALA A 36 0.11 13.39 17.04
CA ALA A 36 -0.48 12.05 17.10
C ALA A 36 0.27 11.06 16.20
N PHE A 37 0.86 11.54 15.10
CA PHE A 37 1.55 10.70 14.12
C PHE A 37 3.01 10.40 14.46
N ARG A 38 3.53 10.87 15.61
CA ARG A 38 4.92 10.58 16.04
C ARG A 38 5.23 9.10 16.28
N LYS A 39 4.20 8.26 16.35
CA LYS A 39 4.33 6.80 16.47
C LYS A 39 3.92 6.07 15.21
N ALA A 40 3.71 6.78 14.10
CA ALA A 40 3.55 6.17 12.79
C ALA A 40 4.90 5.57 12.35
N ALA A 41 4.91 4.27 12.09
CA ALA A 41 6.08 3.56 11.59
C ALA A 41 6.05 3.44 10.04
N GLY A 42 4.89 3.65 9.44
CA GLY A 42 4.71 3.62 8.00
C GLY A 42 3.26 3.85 7.61
N VAL A 43 3.04 4.00 6.31
CA VAL A 43 1.73 4.02 5.67
C VAL A 43 1.63 2.79 4.78
N ILE A 44 0.51 2.06 4.85
CA ILE A 44 0.22 0.92 3.99
C ILE A 44 -0.91 1.25 3.03
N ASP A 45 -0.73 0.88 1.76
CA ASP A 45 -1.77 0.96 0.75
C ASP A 45 -1.58 -0.16 -0.30
N SER A 46 -2.60 -0.41 -1.11
CA SER A 46 -2.52 -1.32 -2.25
C SER A 46 -2.74 -0.60 -3.58
N CYS A 47 -2.08 -1.07 -4.64
CA CYS A 47 -2.28 -0.60 -5.99
C CYS A 47 -2.44 -1.76 -6.98
N HIS A 48 -3.20 -1.51 -8.04
CA HIS A 48 -3.44 -2.49 -9.11
C HIS A 48 -2.44 -2.30 -10.23
N ILE A 49 -1.60 -3.30 -10.46
CA ILE A 49 -0.73 -3.39 -11.64
C ILE A 49 -1.53 -4.08 -12.73
N GLN A 50 -1.83 -3.35 -13.81
CA GLN A 50 -2.59 -3.89 -14.93
C GLN A 50 -1.80 -5.00 -15.63
N ILE A 51 -2.48 -6.10 -15.93
CA ILE A 51 -1.94 -7.23 -16.69
C ILE A 51 -2.85 -7.55 -17.87
N LYS A 52 -2.32 -8.29 -18.83
CA LYS A 52 -3.16 -8.97 -19.81
C LYS A 52 -3.98 -10.05 -19.10
N CYS A 53 -5.17 -10.35 -19.60
CA CYS A 53 -5.95 -11.48 -19.11
C CYS A 53 -5.06 -12.74 -19.13
N PRO A 54 -4.82 -13.39 -17.97
CA PRO A 54 -3.97 -14.57 -17.92
C PRO A 54 -4.61 -15.78 -18.63
N GLY A 55 -5.89 -15.69 -19.01
CA GLY A 55 -6.65 -16.77 -19.63
C GLY A 55 -6.92 -17.90 -18.64
N GLY A 56 -7.52 -18.98 -19.14
CA GLY A 56 -7.80 -20.16 -18.33
C GLY A 56 -8.84 -19.93 -17.21
N PRO A 57 -8.94 -20.88 -16.26
CA PRO A 57 -9.94 -20.84 -15.19
C PRO A 57 -9.78 -19.64 -14.25
N ASP A 58 -8.54 -19.21 -14.01
CA ASP A 58 -8.19 -18.18 -13.01
C ASP A 58 -8.25 -16.75 -13.58
N GLY A 59 -8.57 -16.60 -14.87
CA GLY A 59 -8.64 -15.28 -15.53
C GLY A 59 -9.58 -14.30 -14.83
N LEU A 60 -10.72 -14.80 -14.32
CA LEU A 60 -11.70 -13.99 -13.59
C LEU A 60 -11.18 -13.52 -12.22
N ASP A 61 -10.29 -14.27 -11.57
CA ASP A 61 -9.74 -13.89 -10.27
C ASP A 61 -8.87 -12.64 -10.36
N HIS A 62 -8.32 -12.36 -11.54
CA HIS A 62 -7.54 -11.15 -11.79
C HIS A 62 -8.41 -9.95 -12.17
N PHE A 63 -9.69 -10.16 -12.48
CA PHE A 63 -10.59 -9.08 -12.87
C PHE A 63 -11.04 -8.26 -11.65
N ASN A 64 -10.68 -6.97 -11.65
CA ASN A 64 -10.92 -6.08 -10.52
C ASN A 64 -12.22 -5.27 -10.68
N ARG A 65 -12.55 -4.50 -9.63
CA ARG A 65 -13.74 -3.62 -9.58
C ARG A 65 -13.68 -2.45 -10.55
N LYS A 66 -12.48 -2.11 -11.05
CA LYS A 66 -12.23 -1.08 -12.06
C LYS A 66 -12.34 -1.64 -13.49
N LEU A 67 -12.85 -2.86 -13.64
CA LEU A 67 -13.13 -3.52 -14.92
C LEU A 67 -11.89 -3.85 -15.77
N PHE A 68 -10.74 -4.11 -15.13
CA PHE A 68 -9.54 -4.61 -15.80
C PHE A 68 -8.85 -5.75 -15.05
N HIS A 69 -8.01 -6.52 -15.76
CA HIS A 69 -7.23 -7.60 -15.16
C HIS A 69 -5.98 -7.01 -14.48
N SER A 70 -5.73 -7.39 -13.23
CA SER A 70 -4.61 -6.87 -12.45
C SER A 70 -4.02 -7.89 -11.48
N VAL A 71 -2.79 -7.61 -11.07
CA VAL A 71 -2.22 -8.13 -9.83
C VAL A 71 -2.08 -6.98 -8.84
N VAL A 72 -2.22 -7.27 -7.56
CA VAL A 72 -2.12 -6.28 -6.48
C VAL A 72 -0.69 -6.22 -5.97
N LEU A 73 -0.19 -5.00 -5.78
CA LEU A 73 0.97 -4.67 -4.97
C LEU A 73 0.46 -3.99 -3.69
N GLN A 74 0.75 -4.59 -2.54
CA GLN A 74 0.63 -3.96 -1.23
C GLN A 74 2.00 -3.41 -0.86
N GLY A 75 2.08 -2.14 -0.51
CA GLY A 75 3.32 -1.48 -0.14
C GLY A 75 3.19 -0.78 1.20
N VAL A 76 4.26 -0.82 1.99
CA VAL A 76 4.44 0.04 3.16
C VAL A 76 5.51 1.06 2.83
N CYS A 77 5.20 2.34 3.04
CA CYS A 77 6.12 3.45 2.80
C CYS A 77 6.44 4.21 4.09
N ASP A 78 7.64 4.80 4.14
CA ASP A 78 7.98 5.79 5.16
C ASP A 78 7.51 7.21 4.79
N HIS A 79 7.80 8.17 5.67
CA HIS A 79 7.43 9.57 5.50
C HIS A 79 8.10 10.26 4.28
N GLN A 80 9.12 9.65 3.67
CA GLN A 80 9.78 10.16 2.47
C GLN A 80 9.25 9.50 1.19
N GLY A 81 8.27 8.59 1.32
CA GLY A 81 7.73 7.83 0.19
C GLY A 81 8.57 6.63 -0.22
N HIS A 82 9.58 6.24 0.57
CA HIS A 82 10.38 5.06 0.26
C HIS A 82 9.67 3.79 0.72
N PHE A 83 9.64 2.77 -0.14
CA PHE A 83 9.14 1.45 0.23
C PHE A 83 10.03 0.79 1.28
N VAL A 84 9.40 0.34 2.37
CA VAL A 84 10.06 -0.36 3.49
C VAL A 84 9.61 -1.82 3.56
N ASP A 85 8.46 -2.13 2.97
CA ASP A 85 7.97 -3.49 2.72
C ASP A 85 7.11 -3.49 1.46
N ILE A 86 7.15 -4.57 0.69
CA ILE A 86 6.26 -4.79 -0.44
C ILE A 86 5.80 -6.24 -0.47
N CYS A 87 4.56 -6.44 -0.92
CA CYS A 87 3.99 -7.75 -1.18
C CYS A 87 3.20 -7.70 -2.49
N VAL A 88 3.58 -8.49 -3.48
CA VAL A 88 3.03 -8.43 -4.84
C VAL A 88 2.62 -9.82 -5.34
N GLY A 89 1.62 -9.86 -6.22
CA GLY A 89 1.25 -11.06 -6.96
C GLY A 89 -0.14 -11.60 -6.65
N TYR A 90 -0.87 -10.95 -5.74
CA TYR A 90 -2.25 -11.32 -5.46
C TYR A 90 -3.19 -10.98 -6.63
N PRO A 91 -4.20 -11.81 -6.92
CA PRO A 91 -5.21 -11.48 -7.92
C PRO A 91 -5.97 -10.19 -7.62
N GLY A 92 -6.26 -9.42 -8.68
CA GLY A 92 -6.94 -8.11 -8.61
C GLY A 92 -8.35 -8.11 -8.06
N SER A 93 -9.01 -9.25 -7.94
CA SER A 93 -10.34 -9.35 -7.30
C SER A 93 -10.29 -9.33 -5.77
N LEU A 94 -9.10 -9.57 -5.18
CA LEU A 94 -8.94 -9.73 -3.74
C LEU A 94 -8.97 -8.39 -3.00
N HIS A 95 -9.54 -8.42 -1.79
CA HIS A 95 -9.61 -7.28 -0.90
C HIS A 95 -8.31 -7.04 -0.13
N ASP A 96 -7.98 -5.76 0.10
CA ASP A 96 -6.86 -5.27 0.90
C ASP A 96 -6.72 -5.97 2.26
N ALA A 97 -7.83 -6.09 3.00
CA ALA A 97 -7.85 -6.79 4.29
C ALA A 97 -7.44 -8.27 4.18
N TRP A 98 -7.81 -8.94 3.09
CA TRP A 98 -7.44 -10.34 2.86
C TRP A 98 -5.97 -10.42 2.47
N ILE A 99 -5.50 -9.52 1.61
CA ILE A 99 -4.09 -9.43 1.19
C ILE A 99 -3.20 -9.17 2.41
N LEU A 100 -3.56 -8.22 3.28
CA LEU A 100 -2.83 -7.95 4.52
C LEU A 100 -2.69 -9.21 5.38
N LYS A 101 -3.78 -9.92 5.64
CA LYS A 101 -3.74 -11.12 6.51
C LYS A 101 -2.82 -12.22 5.99
N ASN A 102 -2.60 -12.24 4.67
CA ASN A 102 -1.75 -13.22 4.00
C ASN A 102 -0.36 -12.66 3.64
N SER A 103 -0.08 -11.38 3.89
CA SER A 103 1.22 -10.79 3.55
C SER A 103 2.29 -11.12 4.59
N PRO A 104 3.59 -11.16 4.20
CA PRO A 104 4.69 -11.47 5.12
C PRO A 104 4.75 -10.54 6.33
N ILE A 105 4.42 -9.25 6.16
CA ILE A 105 4.48 -8.27 7.24
C ILE A 105 3.48 -8.61 8.36
N TYR A 106 2.27 -9.04 8.01
CA TYR A 106 1.25 -9.45 8.98
C TYR A 106 1.55 -10.83 9.59
N THR A 107 1.89 -11.82 8.75
CA THR A 107 2.11 -13.20 9.19
C THR A 107 3.34 -13.34 10.09
N ARG A 108 4.38 -12.52 9.86
CA ARG A 108 5.55 -12.45 10.76
C ARG A 108 5.20 -11.74 12.07
N GLY A 109 4.32 -10.74 12.04
CA GLY A 109 3.88 -10.00 13.22
C GLY A 109 5.00 -9.26 13.96
N THR A 110 6.14 -9.01 13.31
CA THR A 110 7.30 -8.33 13.91
C THR A 110 7.25 -6.81 13.72
N TYR A 111 6.36 -6.33 12.86
CA TYR A 111 6.26 -4.91 12.50
C TYR A 111 4.78 -4.48 12.44
N PRO A 112 4.42 -3.29 12.94
CA PRO A 112 5.28 -2.35 13.66
C PRO A 112 5.67 -2.89 15.05
N PRO A 113 6.79 -2.46 15.63
CA PRO A 113 7.15 -2.86 16.99
C PRO A 113 6.19 -2.25 18.03
N PRO A 114 6.14 -2.79 19.26
CA PRO A 114 5.25 -2.29 20.31
C PRO A 114 5.38 -0.78 20.54
N GLY A 115 4.23 -0.10 20.64
CA GLY A 115 4.17 1.36 20.83
C GLY A 115 4.20 2.17 19.54
N TYR A 116 4.28 1.52 18.38
CA TYR A 116 4.14 2.13 17.06
C TYR A 116 2.92 1.57 16.32
N PHE A 117 2.44 2.28 15.32
CA PHE A 117 1.34 1.88 14.46
C PHE A 117 1.64 2.13 12.99
N ILE A 118 0.92 1.44 12.11
CA ILE A 118 0.89 1.73 10.67
C ILE A 118 -0.40 2.51 10.39
N LEU A 119 -0.33 3.45 9.46
CA LEU A 119 -1.49 4.17 8.94
C LEU A 119 -2.01 3.45 7.69
N ALA A 120 -3.33 3.32 7.56
CA ALA A 120 -3.93 2.65 6.40
C ALA A 120 -5.25 3.33 6.02
N ASP A 121 -5.69 3.07 4.78
CA ASP A 121 -7.01 3.44 4.30
C ASP A 121 -8.14 2.63 4.96
N GLY A 122 -9.39 2.94 4.61
CA GLY A 122 -10.57 2.25 5.15
C GLY A 122 -10.75 0.80 4.70
N GLY A 123 -9.97 0.33 3.72
CA GLY A 123 -9.96 -1.06 3.24
C GLY A 123 -9.24 -2.02 4.18
N TYR A 124 -8.44 -1.51 5.13
CA TYR A 124 -7.69 -2.31 6.09
C TYR A 124 -8.39 -2.38 7.46
N PRO A 125 -8.37 -3.56 8.13
CA PRO A 125 -9.00 -3.72 9.44
C PRO A 125 -8.22 -2.99 10.53
N CYS A 126 -8.95 -2.32 11.43
CA CYS A 126 -8.37 -1.61 12.58
C CYS A 126 -7.94 -2.61 13.67
N LEU A 127 -6.72 -3.14 13.53
CA LEU A 127 -6.18 -4.18 14.44
C LEU A 127 -5.13 -3.65 15.43
N GLN A 128 -4.79 -2.35 15.32
CA GLN A 128 -3.74 -1.51 15.95
C GLN A 128 -3.19 -0.46 14.96
N VAL A 129 -3.84 -0.37 13.80
CA VAL A 129 -3.63 0.59 12.71
C VAL A 129 -4.57 1.77 12.97
N VAL A 130 -4.03 2.97 13.18
CA VAL A 130 -4.88 4.17 13.19
C VAL A 130 -5.26 4.44 11.75
N THR A 131 -6.55 4.34 11.44
CA THR A 131 -7.08 4.75 10.14
C THR A 131 -6.86 6.25 10.00
N ALA A 132 -5.81 6.62 9.28
CA ALA A 132 -5.72 7.92 8.66
C ALA A 132 -5.69 7.63 7.18
N CYS A 133 -6.59 8.25 6.40
CA CYS A 133 -6.48 8.33 4.95
C CYS A 133 -5.17 9.05 4.63
N ALA A 134 -4.05 8.33 4.70
CA ALA A 134 -2.80 8.78 4.15
C ALA A 134 -2.98 8.63 2.65
N ILE A 135 -3.15 9.78 2.01
CA ILE A 135 -3.34 9.88 0.57
C ILE A 135 -2.01 9.46 -0.08
N VAL A 136 -1.76 8.15 -0.19
CA VAL A 136 -0.66 7.60 -1.02
C VAL A 136 -0.91 7.98 -2.49
N HIS A 137 -2.16 8.30 -2.84
CA HIS A 137 -2.52 8.96 -4.10
C HIS A 137 -1.73 10.27 -4.36
N ASN A 138 -1.22 10.99 -3.34
CA ASN A 138 -0.52 12.25 -3.56
C ASN A 138 0.99 12.11 -3.82
N ILE A 139 1.59 10.94 -3.56
CA ILE A 139 3.00 10.71 -3.94
C ILE A 139 3.12 10.47 -5.46
N CYS A 140 2.08 9.94 -6.11
CA CYS A 140 2.02 9.86 -7.58
C CYS A 140 1.78 11.21 -8.26
N VAL A 141 1.11 12.17 -7.59
CA VAL A 141 0.80 13.48 -8.18
C VAL A 141 2.06 14.35 -8.34
N GLU A 142 3.06 14.24 -7.45
CA GLU A 142 4.33 14.97 -7.62
C GLU A 142 5.25 14.38 -8.72
N VAL A 143 4.92 13.20 -9.26
CA VAL A 143 5.71 12.53 -10.32
C VAL A 143 5.08 12.70 -11.72
N GLY A 144 3.94 13.41 -11.82
CA GLY A 144 3.32 13.75 -13.11
C GLY A 144 2.48 12.63 -13.72
N ASP A 145 1.93 11.73 -12.91
CA ASP A 145 0.88 10.83 -13.39
C ASP A 145 -0.41 11.65 -13.64
N ASP A 146 -0.90 11.64 -14.88
CA ASP A 146 -2.15 12.26 -15.26
C ASP A 146 -3.29 11.71 -14.39
N GLN A 147 -3.92 12.56 -13.59
CA GLN A 147 -5.19 12.21 -12.96
C GLN A 147 -6.19 11.87 -14.08
N PRO A 148 -6.86 10.70 -14.04
CA PRO A 148 -8.00 10.49 -14.90
C PRO A 148 -9.04 11.58 -14.57
N PRO A 149 -9.68 12.20 -15.58
CA PRO A 149 -10.59 13.29 -15.35
C PRO A 149 -11.68 12.87 -14.35
N GLU A 150 -11.82 13.64 -13.27
CA GLU A 150 -13.07 13.68 -12.52
C GLU A 150 -14.13 14.20 -13.48
N ASP A 151 -14.98 13.29 -13.94
CA ASP A 151 -16.39 13.49 -14.29
C ASP A 151 -16.81 12.58 -15.45
N ALA A 152 -17.36 11.42 -15.09
CA ALA A 152 -18.58 10.97 -15.75
C ALA A 152 -19.63 10.89 -14.66
N ALA A 153 -20.16 12.05 -14.29
CA ALA A 153 -21.46 12.13 -13.67
C ALA A 153 -22.39 11.25 -14.49
N LEU A 154 -22.92 10.20 -13.87
CA LEU A 154 -24.03 9.46 -14.44
C LEU A 154 -25.15 10.48 -14.62
N GLU A 155 -25.37 10.87 -15.88
CA GLU A 155 -26.61 11.50 -16.30
C GLU A 155 -27.74 10.57 -15.85
N GLU A 156 -28.43 11.00 -14.79
CA GLU A 156 -29.81 10.60 -14.56
C GLU A 156 -30.58 11.04 -15.79
N ASP A 157 -31.01 10.10 -16.63
CA ASP A 157 -32.12 10.34 -17.54
C ASP A 157 -32.96 9.08 -17.76
N ASN A 158 -34.17 9.20 -17.18
CA ASN A 158 -35.47 8.60 -17.50
C ASN A 158 -35.85 7.22 -16.92
#